data_AF-A0A958FM67-F1
#
_entry.id   AF-A0A958FM67-F1
#
_cell.length_a   1.000
_cell.length_b   1.000
_cell.length_c   1.000
_cell.angle_alpha   90.00
_cell.angle_beta   90.00
_cell.angle_gamma   90.00
#
_symmetry.space_group_name_H-M   'P 1'
#
loop_
_entity.id
_entity.type
_entity.pdbx_description
1 polymer ?
#
loop_
_entity_poly.entity_id
_entity_poly.type
_entity_poly.pdbx_seq_one_letter_code
_entity_poly.pdbx_strand_id
1 'polypeptide(L)'
;MIEKAKHILKKQFGYDEFRPLQAEVIESILSRKDTLVVMPTGGGKSLCYQIPALLFDGLTIVVSPLISLMKDQVENLRKKNIKAAAVVSGMSRTEIDVTFDNCIYGNFKFLYLSPERLLTDIALIRLRQMKINLIAVDEAHCISQ
;
A
#
# COMPACT_ATOMS: atom_id res chain seq x y z
N MET A 1 13.91 -15.12 -1.21
CA MET A 1 13.11 -13.88 -1.11
C MET A 1 12.26 -13.88 0.16
N ILE A 2 11.59 -14.98 0.50
CA ILE A 2 10.79 -15.09 1.73
C ILE A 2 11.58 -14.85 3.03
N GLU A 3 12.85 -15.25 3.11
CA GLU A 3 13.69 -14.95 4.29
C GLU A 3 13.91 -13.44 4.51
N LYS A 4 14.04 -12.65 3.43
CA LYS A 4 14.08 -11.19 3.53
C LYS A 4 12.74 -10.63 4.03
N ALA A 5 11.63 -11.24 3.62
CA ALA A 5 10.29 -10.87 4.08
C ALA A 5 10.12 -11.16 5.58
N LYS A 6 10.59 -12.31 6.09
CA LYS A 6 10.62 -12.61 7.53
C LYS A 6 11.48 -11.60 8.31
N HIS A 7 12.63 -11.20 7.77
CA HIS A 7 13.46 -10.17 8.39
C HIS A 7 12.71 -8.84 8.52
N ILE A 8 11.98 -8.41 7.48
CA ILE A 8 11.13 -7.21 7.53
C ILE A 8 9.98 -7.38 8.53
N LEU A 9 9.32 -8.53 8.54
CA LEU A 9 8.24 -8.84 9.48
C LEU A 9 8.70 -8.60 10.93
N LYS A 10 9.86 -9.16 11.31
CA LYS A 10 10.42 -8.98 12.64
C LYS A 10 10.89 -7.56 12.89
N LYS A 11 11.69 -6.99 11.99
CA LYS A 11 12.34 -5.68 12.19
C LYS A 11 11.37 -4.51 12.18
N GLN A 12 10.38 -4.52 11.28
CA GLN A 12 9.46 -3.39 11.07
C GLN A 12 8.13 -3.58 11.79
N PHE A 13 7.65 -4.82 11.91
CA PHE A 13 6.32 -5.12 12.45
C PHE A 13 6.35 -5.85 13.80
N GLY A 14 7.51 -6.36 14.24
CA GLY A 14 7.67 -6.96 15.56
C GLY A 14 7.08 -8.37 15.71
N TYR A 15 6.75 -9.04 14.59
CA TYR A 15 6.24 -10.41 14.62
C TYR A 15 7.34 -11.42 14.29
N ASP A 16 7.39 -12.53 15.02
CA ASP A 16 8.38 -13.59 14.79
C ASP A 16 7.99 -14.50 13.62
N GLU A 17 6.70 -14.75 13.42
CA GLU A 17 6.18 -15.67 12.41
C GLU A 17 5.02 -15.08 11.61
N PHE A 18 4.91 -15.51 10.36
CA PHE A 18 3.74 -15.23 9.53
C PHE A 18 2.52 -15.99 10.07
N ARG A 19 1.36 -15.35 10.02
CA ARG A 19 0.08 -16.05 10.23
C ARG A 19 -0.21 -16.97 9.03
N PRO A 20 -1.12 -17.94 9.18
CA PRO A 20 -1.54 -18.80 8.08
C PRO A 20 -1.88 -18.01 6.81
N LEU A 21 -1.51 -18.56 5.65
CA LEU A 21 -1.67 -17.98 4.30
C LEU A 21 -0.83 -16.74 3.98
N GLN A 22 -0.32 -15.99 4.96
CA GLN A 22 0.46 -14.77 4.68
C GLN A 22 1.73 -15.07 3.86
N ALA A 23 2.45 -16.13 4.21
CA ALA A 23 3.68 -16.50 3.53
C ALA A 23 3.43 -16.82 2.04
N GLU A 24 2.43 -17.65 1.74
CA GLU A 24 2.06 -18.00 0.35
C GLU A 24 1.66 -16.76 -0.46
N VAL A 25 0.85 -15.87 0.12
CA VAL A 25 0.44 -14.63 -0.55
C VAL A 25 1.65 -13.73 -0.83
N ILE A 26 2.52 -13.55 0.17
CA ILE A 26 3.73 -12.74 0.04
C ILE A 26 4.66 -13.34 -1.01
N GLU A 27 4.85 -14.65 -1.04
CA GLU A 27 5.67 -15.32 -2.05
C GLU A 27 5.10 -15.17 -3.46
N SER A 28 3.78 -15.26 -3.62
CA SER A 28 3.10 -15.03 -4.89
C SER A 28 3.36 -13.62 -5.42
N ILE A 29 3.17 -12.60 -4.56
CA ILE A 29 3.41 -11.20 -4.91
C ILE A 29 4.89 -10.95 -5.19
N LEU A 30 5.80 -11.49 -4.37
CA LEU A 30 7.26 -11.39 -4.57
C LEU A 30 7.71 -12.03 -5.89
N SER A 31 6.97 -13.02 -6.37
CA SER A 31 7.15 -13.67 -7.67
C SER A 31 6.50 -12.91 -8.82
N ARG A 32 6.00 -11.68 -8.59
CA ARG A 32 5.33 -10.81 -9.58
C ARG A 32 4.07 -11.42 -10.18
N LYS A 33 3.34 -12.23 -9.41
CA LYS A 33 2.06 -12.81 -9.83
C LYS A 33 0.90 -11.97 -9.31
N ASP A 34 -0.08 -11.73 -10.17
CA ASP A 34 -1.38 -11.20 -9.74
C ASP A 34 -2.02 -12.18 -8.76
N THR A 35 -2.46 -11.67 -7.61
CA THR A 35 -2.84 -12.49 -6.47
C THR A 35 -4.15 -11.98 -5.88
N LEU A 36 -5.19 -12.82 -5.92
CA LEU A 36 -6.44 -12.60 -5.20
C LEU A 36 -6.30 -13.13 -3.78
N VAL A 37 -6.56 -12.29 -2.78
CA VAL A 37 -6.40 -12.64 -1.37
C VAL A 37 -7.76 -12.59 -0.68
N VAL A 38 -8.23 -13.77 -0.24
CA VAL A 38 -9.44 -13.89 0.58
C VAL A 38 -9.04 -14.33 1.98
N MET A 39 -8.98 -13.38 2.90
CA MET A 39 -8.66 -13.62 4.30
C MET A 39 -9.66 -12.89 5.21
N PRO A 40 -9.98 -13.42 6.40
CA PRO A 40 -10.88 -12.76 7.33
C PRO A 40 -10.32 -11.40 7.81
N THR A 41 -11.20 -10.55 8.33
CA THR A 41 -10.79 -9.32 9.03
C THR A 41 -9.87 -9.67 10.19
N GLY A 42 -8.85 -8.84 10.43
CA GLY A 42 -7.81 -9.15 11.42
C GLY A 42 -6.83 -10.25 11.01
N GLY A 43 -7.00 -10.90 9.86
CA GLY A 43 -6.05 -11.89 9.31
C GLY A 43 -4.69 -11.31 8.89
N GLY A 44 -4.50 -9.99 8.99
CA GLY A 44 -3.25 -9.32 8.63
C GLY A 44 -3.04 -9.16 7.13
N LYS A 45 -4.12 -8.94 6.36
CA LYS A 45 -4.09 -8.72 4.91
C LYS A 45 -3.14 -7.59 4.49
N SER A 46 -3.04 -6.53 5.30
CA SER A 46 -2.17 -5.40 5.01
C SER A 46 -0.69 -5.78 4.93
N LEU A 47 -0.23 -6.68 5.81
CA LEU A 47 1.14 -7.19 5.78
C LEU A 47 1.46 -7.89 4.45
N CYS A 48 0.46 -8.52 3.83
CA CYS A 48 0.64 -9.26 2.58
C CYS A 48 1.07 -8.37 1.42
N TYR A 49 0.65 -7.10 1.36
CA TYR A 49 1.16 -6.14 0.36
C TYR A 49 2.25 -5.22 0.91
N GLN A 50 2.24 -4.91 2.21
CA GLN A 50 3.24 -4.01 2.81
C GLN A 50 4.65 -4.62 2.82
N ILE A 51 4.79 -5.91 3.09
CA ILE A 51 6.10 -6.55 3.13
C ILE A 51 6.73 -6.63 1.74
N PRO A 52 6.04 -7.10 0.68
CA PRO A 52 6.55 -7.02 -0.68
C PRO A 52 6.87 -5.60 -1.14
N ALA A 53 6.02 -4.62 -0.81
CA ALA A 53 6.23 -3.21 -1.15
C ALA A 53 7.57 -2.66 -0.62
N LEU A 54 7.98 -3.10 0.57
CA LEU A 54 9.26 -2.73 1.18
C LEU A 54 10.47 -3.44 0.54
N LEU A 55 10.26 -4.59 -0.09
CA LEU A 55 11.30 -5.35 -0.79
C LEU A 55 11.49 -4.91 -2.24
N PHE A 56 10.44 -4.40 -2.87
CA PHE A 56 10.51 -3.88 -4.24
C PHE A 56 11.04 -2.46 -4.26
N ASP A 57 11.81 -2.15 -5.30
CA ASP A 57 12.16 -0.77 -5.61
C ASP A 57 10.94 -0.02 -6.20
N GLY A 58 10.76 1.25 -5.85
CA GLY A 58 9.59 2.06 -6.21
C GLY A 58 8.51 2.17 -5.13
N LEU A 59 7.34 2.64 -5.54
CA LEU A 59 6.19 2.99 -4.73
C LEU A 59 5.03 2.02 -4.94
N THR A 60 4.37 1.61 -3.86
CA THR A 60 3.14 0.83 -3.90
C THR A 60 1.93 1.73 -3.76
N ILE A 61 0.95 1.55 -4.65
CA ILE A 61 -0.36 2.19 -4.53
C ILE A 61 -1.30 1.25 -3.78
N VAL A 62 -2.02 1.78 -2.80
CA VAL A 62 -3.08 1.05 -2.09
C VAL A 62 -4.40 1.77 -2.31
N VAL A 63 -5.32 1.13 -3.02
CA VAL A 63 -6.67 1.64 -3.25
C VAL A 63 -7.58 1.09 -2.18
N SER A 64 -8.29 1.94 -1.43
CA SER A 64 -9.20 1.51 -0.37
C SER A 64 -10.38 2.47 -0.23
N PRO A 65 -11.61 1.99 -0.03
CA PRO A 65 -12.77 2.85 0.20
C PRO A 65 -12.83 3.42 1.62
N LEU A 66 -12.04 2.90 2.57
CA LEU A 66 -12.15 3.24 3.99
C LEU A 66 -11.15 4.33 4.40
N ILE A 67 -11.54 5.60 4.27
CA ILE A 67 -10.67 6.77 4.54
C ILE A 67 -10.07 6.78 5.95
N SER A 68 -10.84 6.44 6.98
CA SER A 68 -10.36 6.36 8.36
C SER A 68 -9.23 5.33 8.49
N LEU A 69 -9.45 4.12 7.95
CA LEU A 69 -8.45 3.06 7.93
C LEU A 69 -7.20 3.45 7.14
N MET A 70 -7.35 4.16 6.02
CA MET A 70 -6.20 4.66 5.25
C MET A 70 -5.33 5.59 6.09
N LYS A 71 -5.93 6.53 6.83
CA LYS A 71 -5.21 7.46 7.70
C LYS A 71 -4.48 6.72 8.82
N ASP A 72 -5.14 5.77 9.47
CA ASP A 72 -4.54 4.95 10.52
C ASP A 72 -3.35 4.13 9.98
N GLN A 73 -3.47 3.56 8.77
CA GLN A 73 -2.38 2.82 8.16
C GLN A 73 -1.19 3.71 7.80
N VAL A 74 -1.43 4.89 7.23
CA VAL A 74 -0.36 5.86 6.94
C VAL A 74 0.35 6.29 8.23
N GLU A 75 -0.39 6.57 9.30
CA GLU A 75 0.19 6.92 10.59
C GLU A 75 1.04 5.78 11.16
N ASN A 76 0.52 4.55 11.11
CA ASN A 76 1.21 3.35 11.59
C ASN A 76 2.50 3.03 10.81
N LEU A 77 2.54 3.34 9.51
CA LEU A 77 3.74 3.23 8.68
C LEU A 77 4.74 4.34 9.02
N ARG A 78 4.27 5.59 9.19
CA ARG A 78 5.12 6.73 9.57
C ARG A 78 5.77 6.53 10.94
N LYS A 79 5.05 5.97 11.93
CA LYS A 79 5.60 5.58 13.24
C LYS A 79 6.76 4.58 13.14
N LYS A 80 6.85 3.82 12.04
CA LYS A 80 7.93 2.88 11.74
C LYS A 80 9.01 3.49 10.83
N ASN A 81 9.02 4.82 10.67
CA ASN A 81 9.88 5.56 9.74
C ASN A 81 9.71 5.14 8.27
N ILE A 82 8.53 4.62 7.90
CA ILE A 82 8.20 4.30 6.51
C ILE A 82 7.42 5.47 5.92
N LYS A 83 7.95 6.06 4.84
CA LYS A 83 7.28 7.17 4.14
C LYS A 83 6.03 6.69 3.42
N ALA A 84 4.89 7.11 3.95
CA ALA A 84 3.57 6.83 3.41
C ALA A 84 2.73 8.11 3.34
N ALA A 85 1.86 8.20 2.35
CA ALA A 85 0.91 9.28 2.17
C ALA A 85 -0.48 8.75 1.82
N ALA A 86 -1.50 9.57 2.04
CA ALA A 86 -2.86 9.30 1.59
C ALA A 86 -3.39 10.51 0.80
N VAL A 87 -4.09 10.23 -0.29
CA VAL A 87 -4.89 11.20 -1.05
C VAL A 87 -6.34 10.73 -1.03
N VAL A 88 -7.19 11.52 -0.37
CA VAL A 88 -8.59 11.16 -0.06
C VAL A 88 -9.55 12.27 -0.49
N SER A 89 -10.85 11.99 -0.44
CA SER A 89 -11.88 13.01 -0.59
C SER A 89 -11.75 14.08 0.50
N GLY A 90 -12.14 15.31 0.20
CA GLY A 90 -12.06 16.44 1.13
C GLY A 90 -10.72 17.18 1.18
N MET A 91 -9.62 16.63 0.62
CA MET A 91 -8.37 17.38 0.45
C MET A 91 -8.51 18.48 -0.60
N SER A 92 -7.91 19.64 -0.31
CA SER A 92 -7.75 20.74 -1.25
C SER A 92 -6.80 20.38 -2.39
N ARG A 93 -6.89 21.10 -3.51
CA ARG A 93 -6.02 20.90 -4.67
C ARG A 93 -4.54 21.04 -4.29
N THR A 94 -4.20 22.05 -3.48
CA THR A 94 -2.82 22.28 -3.03
C THR A 94 -2.29 21.10 -2.21
N GLU A 95 -3.07 20.55 -1.27
CA GLU A 95 -2.66 19.38 -0.48
C GLU A 95 -2.43 18.15 -1.37
N ILE A 96 -3.28 17.96 -2.40
CA ILE A 96 -3.14 16.87 -3.37
C ILE A 96 -1.85 17.03 -4.18
N ASP A 97 -1.61 18.22 -4.74
CA ASP A 97 -0.41 18.53 -5.52
C ASP A 97 0.86 18.28 -4.69
N VAL A 98 0.93 18.83 -3.47
CA VAL A 98 2.06 18.63 -2.55
C VAL A 98 2.26 17.15 -2.23
N THR A 99 1.17 16.40 -2.02
CA THR A 99 1.26 14.97 -1.71
C THR A 99 1.81 14.18 -2.91
N PHE A 100 1.35 14.46 -4.13
CA PHE A 100 1.86 13.79 -5.32
C PHE A 100 3.31 14.16 -5.61
N ASP A 101 3.71 15.42 -5.49
CA ASP A 101 5.12 15.82 -5.65
C ASP A 101 6.01 15.13 -4.62
N ASN A 102 5.56 15.03 -3.36
CA ASN A 102 6.25 14.24 -2.35
C ASN A 102 6.38 12.76 -2.74
N CYS A 103 5.35 12.15 -3.33
CA CYS A 103 5.43 10.77 -3.81
C CYS A 103 6.39 10.59 -5.00
N ILE A 104 6.49 11.58 -5.88
CA ILE A 104 7.38 11.55 -7.05
C ILE A 104 8.85 11.75 -6.63
N TYR A 105 9.13 12.74 -5.78
CA TYR A 105 10.51 13.17 -5.48
C TYR A 105 11.01 12.73 -4.10
N GLY A 106 10.12 12.41 -3.16
CA GLY A 106 10.43 12.19 -1.74
C GLY A 106 10.77 10.75 -1.36
N ASN A 107 10.90 9.85 -2.34
CA ASN A 107 11.16 8.41 -2.13
C ASN A 107 10.13 7.76 -1.18
N PHE A 108 8.83 7.97 -1.46
CA PHE A 108 7.75 7.36 -0.70
C PHE A 108 7.59 5.88 -1.08
N LYS A 109 7.26 5.06 -0.09
CA LYS A 109 7.01 3.63 -0.30
C LYS A 109 5.53 3.32 -0.52
N PHE A 110 4.63 4.12 0.05
CA PHE A 110 3.19 3.90 -0.03
C PHE A 110 2.43 5.18 -0.38
N LEU A 111 1.48 5.04 -1.30
CA LEU A 111 0.45 6.02 -1.58
C LEU A 111 -0.91 5.35 -1.46
N TYR A 112 -1.67 5.74 -0.44
CA TYR A 112 -3.06 5.33 -0.26
C TYR A 112 -3.97 6.27 -1.06
N LEU A 113 -4.85 5.72 -1.90
CA LEU A 113 -5.78 6.49 -2.73
C LEU A 113 -7.22 6.02 -2.50
N SER A 114 -8.15 6.96 -2.33
CA SER A 114 -9.57 6.60 -2.42
C SER A 114 -9.94 6.34 -3.89
N PRO A 115 -10.90 5.43 -4.17
CA PRO A 115 -11.33 5.13 -5.53
C PRO A 115 -11.72 6.38 -6.33
N GLU A 116 -12.40 7.34 -5.70
CA GLU A 116 -12.87 8.56 -6.34
C GLU A 116 -11.71 9.48 -6.74
N ARG A 117 -10.59 9.46 -5.99
CA ARG A 117 -9.41 10.27 -6.31
C ARG A 117 -8.52 9.60 -7.38
N LEU A 118 -8.45 8.27 -7.39
CA LEU A 118 -7.67 7.52 -8.37
C LEU A 118 -8.08 7.85 -9.82
N LEU A 119 -9.38 8.04 -10.06
CA LEU A 119 -9.95 8.26 -11.39
C LEU A 119 -9.88 9.72 -11.87
N THR A 120 -9.29 10.62 -11.09
CA THR A 120 -9.15 12.02 -11.49
C THR A 120 -8.00 12.21 -12.49
N ASP A 121 -8.15 13.13 -13.43
CA ASP A 121 -7.11 13.42 -14.44
C ASP A 121 -5.75 13.75 -13.81
N ILE A 122 -5.77 14.55 -12.74
CA ILE A 122 -4.56 14.90 -11.98
C ILE A 122 -3.87 13.67 -11.41
N ALA A 123 -4.62 12.72 -10.84
CA ALA A 123 -4.04 11.48 -10.33
C ALA A 123 -3.42 10.66 -11.47
N LEU A 124 -4.16 10.42 -12.55
CA LEU A 124 -3.66 9.64 -13.69
C LEU A 124 -2.38 10.23 -14.30
N ILE A 125 -2.29 11.57 -14.40
CA ILE A 125 -1.08 12.26 -14.88
C ILE A 125 0.09 12.08 -13.91
N ARG A 126 -0.13 12.29 -12.60
CA ARG A 126 0.93 12.21 -11.58
C ARG A 126 1.41 10.78 -11.36
N LEU A 127 0.52 9.80 -11.38
CA LEU A 127 0.87 8.39 -11.21
C LEU A 127 1.79 7.88 -12.32
N ARG A 128 1.63 8.37 -13.56
CA ARG A 128 2.54 8.04 -14.69
C ARG A 128 3.98 8.53 -14.48
N GLN A 129 4.19 9.50 -13.59
CA GLN A 129 5.52 10.02 -13.25
C GLN A 129 6.19 9.21 -12.12
N MET A 130 5.45 8.32 -11.45
CA MET A 130 5.94 7.54 -10.33
C MET A 130 6.47 6.18 -10.80
N LYS A 131 7.54 5.70 -10.16
CA LYS A 131 8.00 4.31 -10.30
C LYS A 131 7.10 3.38 -9.48
N ILE A 132 5.97 2.99 -10.03
CA ILE A 132 5.01 2.10 -9.36
C ILE A 132 5.53 0.66 -9.41
N ASN A 133 5.50 -0.03 -8.26
CA ASN A 133 6.02 -1.39 -8.13
C ASN A 133 4.96 -2.45 -7.80
N LEU A 134 3.80 -2.03 -7.31
CA LEU A 134 2.67 -2.86 -6.91
C LEU A 134 1.43 -1.96 -6.79
N ILE A 135 0.28 -2.50 -7.18
CA ILE A 135 -1.04 -1.91 -6.89
C ILE A 135 -1.79 -2.93 -6.05
N ALA A 136 -2.20 -2.52 -4.85
CA ALA A 136 -3.05 -3.31 -3.97
C ALA A 136 -4.45 -2.68 -3.94
N VAL A 137 -5.49 -3.49 -4.13
CA VAL A 137 -6.88 -3.07 -4.00
C VAL A 137 -7.46 -3.71 -2.74
N ASP A 138 -7.66 -2.92 -1.71
CA ASP A 138 -8.27 -3.34 -0.45
C ASP A 138 -9.80 -3.26 -0.55
N GLU A 139 -10.49 -4.13 0.19
CA GLU A 139 -11.95 -4.30 0.08
C GLU A 139 -12.43 -4.50 -1.37
N ALA A 140 -11.73 -5.33 -2.14
CA ALA A 140 -12.01 -5.59 -3.56
C ALA A 140 -13.44 -6.10 -3.85
N HIS A 141 -14.15 -6.60 -2.83
CA HIS A 141 -15.55 -6.98 -2.94
C HIS A 141 -16.47 -5.79 -3.32
N CYS A 142 -16.05 -4.55 -3.02
CA CYS A 142 -16.79 -3.33 -3.40
C CYS A 142 -16.84 -3.09 -4.92
N ILE A 143 -16.05 -3.79 -5.74
CA ILE A 143 -16.07 -3.65 -7.20
C ILE A 143 -17.35 -4.24 -7.81
N SER A 144 -17.93 -5.26 -7.18
CA SER A 144 -19.08 -6.01 -7.69
C SER A 144 -20.43 -5.56 -7.12
N GLN A 145 -20.44 -4.55 -6.24
CA GLN A 145 -21.65 -3.97 -5.67
C GLN A 145 -22.23 -2.90 -6.59
#